data_AF-A0A3C0TY36-F1
#
_entry.id   AF-A0A3C0TY36-F1
#
_cell.length_a   1.000
_cell.length_b   1.000
_cell.length_c   1.000
_cell.angle_alpha   90.00
_cell.angle_beta   90.00
_cell.angle_gamma   90.00
#
_symmetry.space_group_name_H-M   'P 1'
#
loop_
_entity.id
_entity.type
_entity.pdbx_description
1 polymer ?
#
loop_
_entity_poly.entity_id
_entity_poly.type
_entity_poly.pdbx_seq_one_letter_code
_entity_poly.pdbx_strand_id
1 'polypeptide(L)'
;MTKTVDDAVLDAALNQIRTTADKLVVCIGAPANYAEANANSPAGKRCGQRAVTPASFTGPANGDVSGRKLTVNQQTGIPVDVSGAADHVALVDDGASILLAVTSLSAAQTVTAGNTMTVNAFDLEITDPS
;
A
#
# COMPACT_ATOMS: atom_id res chain seq x y z
N MET A 1 4.09 -18.93 25.52
CA MET A 1 5.46 -19.15 25.02
C MET A 1 5.79 -18.00 24.09
N THR A 2 6.72 -17.12 24.48
CA THR A 2 7.18 -16.04 23.59
C THR A 2 7.93 -16.65 22.40
N LYS A 3 7.64 -16.15 21.21
CA LYS A 3 8.28 -16.56 19.96
C LYS A 3 8.84 -15.31 19.32
N THR A 4 10.15 -15.29 19.10
CA THR A 4 10.82 -14.21 18.39
C THR A 4 11.37 -14.75 17.07
N VAL A 5 11.45 -13.89 16.08
CA VAL A 5 12.08 -14.16 14.79
C VAL A 5 13.17 -13.11 14.60
N ASP A 6 14.23 -13.47 13.89
CA ASP A 6 15.32 -12.54 13.63
C ASP A 6 14.85 -11.39 12.72
N ASP A 7 15.36 -10.18 12.97
CA ASP A 7 15.07 -8.98 12.17
C ASP A 7 15.30 -9.22 10.67
N ALA A 8 16.29 -10.03 10.28
CA ALA A 8 16.55 -10.34 8.89
C ALA A 8 15.39 -11.11 8.21
N VAL A 9 14.63 -11.90 8.98
CA VAL A 9 13.44 -12.61 8.47
C VAL A 9 12.30 -11.62 8.21
N LEU A 10 12.10 -10.68 9.13
CA LEU A 10 11.10 -9.62 8.99
C LEU A 10 11.48 -8.66 7.84
N ASP A 11 12.77 -8.33 7.72
CA ASP A 11 13.31 -7.55 6.61
C ASP A 11 13.12 -8.25 5.26
N ALA A 12 13.27 -9.58 5.20
CA ALA A 12 13.02 -10.33 3.99
C ALA A 12 11.54 -10.23 3.56
N ALA A 13 10.60 -10.30 4.51
CA ALA A 13 9.18 -10.14 4.22
C ALA A 13 8.83 -8.73 3.71
N LEU A 14 9.40 -7.69 4.32
CA LEU A 14 9.24 -6.31 3.87
C LEU A 14 9.92 -6.06 2.51
N ASN A 15 11.09 -6.63 2.28
CA ASN A 15 11.79 -6.56 1.00
C ASN A 15 11.01 -7.25 -0.13
N GLN A 16 10.22 -8.27 0.17
CA GLN A 16 9.32 -8.86 -0.80
C GLN A 16 8.35 -7.79 -1.32
N ILE A 17 7.66 -7.07 -0.42
CA ILE A 17 6.74 -5.98 -0.81
C ILE A 17 7.48 -4.92 -1.63
N ARG A 18 8.65 -4.48 -1.15
CA ARG A 18 9.46 -3.44 -1.82
C ARG A 18 9.87 -3.82 -3.25
N THR A 19 10.19 -5.08 -3.49
CA THR A 19 10.75 -5.53 -4.78
C THR A 19 9.68 -5.99 -5.77
N THR A 20 8.53 -6.49 -5.29
CA THR A 20 7.46 -6.99 -6.16
C THR A 20 6.31 -6.01 -6.37
N ALA A 21 6.14 -5.01 -5.52
CA ALA A 21 5.11 -3.99 -5.75
C ALA A 21 5.46 -3.14 -6.98
N ASP A 22 4.61 -3.19 -8.00
CA ASP A 22 4.74 -2.42 -9.24
C ASP A 22 3.67 -1.32 -9.36
N LYS A 23 2.62 -1.40 -8.55
CA LYS A 23 1.49 -0.45 -8.58
C LYS A 23 0.92 -0.18 -7.21
N LEU A 24 0.66 1.11 -6.96
CA LEU A 24 -0.13 1.61 -5.86
C LEU A 24 -1.52 1.98 -6.39
N VAL A 25 -2.54 1.47 -5.72
CA VAL A 25 -3.94 1.66 -6.06
C VAL A 25 -4.61 2.39 -4.91
N VAL A 26 -5.31 3.48 -5.20
CA VAL A 26 -6.19 4.14 -4.23
C VAL A 26 -7.59 3.56 -4.36
N CYS A 27 -8.20 3.20 -3.24
CA CYS A 27 -9.42 2.43 -3.19
C CYS A 27 -10.56 3.14 -2.43
N ILE A 28 -11.80 2.83 -2.82
CA ILE A 28 -13.04 3.16 -2.12
C ILE A 28 -13.53 1.88 -1.43
N GLY A 29 -13.18 1.73 -0.16
CA GLY A 29 -13.30 0.53 0.65
C GLY A 29 -12.06 -0.38 0.55
N ALA A 30 -11.90 -1.27 1.54
CA ALA A 30 -10.81 -2.25 1.56
C ALA A 30 -11.01 -3.32 0.46
N PRO A 31 -10.05 -3.49 -0.47
CA PRO A 31 -10.09 -4.59 -1.43
C PRO A 31 -9.72 -5.93 -0.76
N ALA A 32 -10.49 -6.98 -1.03
CA ALA A 32 -10.22 -8.32 -0.48
C ALA A 32 -9.18 -9.12 -1.29
N ASN A 33 -8.95 -8.74 -2.55
CA ASN A 33 -8.07 -9.43 -3.49
C ASN A 33 -7.58 -8.48 -4.59
N TYR A 34 -6.64 -8.97 -5.40
CA TYR A 34 -6.07 -8.20 -6.51
C TYR A 34 -7.13 -7.77 -7.54
N ALA A 35 -8.10 -8.63 -7.86
CA ALA A 35 -9.12 -8.31 -8.87
C ALA A 35 -9.99 -7.12 -8.42
N GLU A 36 -10.39 -7.09 -7.15
CA GLU A 36 -11.10 -5.96 -6.55
C GLU A 36 -10.24 -4.69 -6.50
N ALA A 37 -8.96 -4.82 -6.14
CA ALA A 37 -8.04 -3.70 -6.13
C ALA A 37 -7.81 -3.12 -7.54
N ASN A 38 -7.79 -3.94 -8.59
CA ASN A 38 -7.46 -3.49 -9.94
C ASN A 38 -8.68 -3.05 -10.78
N ALA A 39 -9.90 -3.45 -10.39
CA ALA A 39 -11.12 -3.05 -11.07
C ALA A 39 -11.64 -1.69 -10.56
N ASN A 40 -12.15 -0.87 -11.47
CA ASN A 40 -12.77 0.42 -11.14
C ASN A 40 -14.01 0.24 -10.27
N SER A 41 -14.20 1.13 -9.29
CA SER A 41 -15.45 1.25 -8.54
C SER A 41 -16.63 1.58 -9.48
N PRO A 42 -17.85 1.04 -9.27
CA PRO A 42 -18.31 0.20 -8.15
C PRO A 42 -18.09 -1.31 -8.32
N ALA A 43 -17.63 -1.77 -9.49
CA ALA A 43 -17.41 -3.20 -9.74
C ALA A 43 -16.21 -3.77 -8.95
N GLY A 44 -15.19 -2.93 -8.74
CA GLY A 44 -14.10 -3.18 -7.80
C GLY A 44 -14.00 -2.07 -6.78
N LYS A 45 -12.76 -1.67 -6.46
CA LYS A 45 -12.47 -0.65 -5.46
C LYS A 45 -11.58 0.48 -5.97
N ARG A 46 -10.93 0.34 -7.14
CA ARG A 46 -10.01 1.37 -7.66
C ARG A 46 -10.72 2.67 -7.94
N CYS A 47 -10.16 3.76 -7.42
CA CYS A 47 -10.49 5.14 -7.80
C CYS A 47 -9.33 5.89 -8.45
N GLY A 48 -8.09 5.46 -8.20
CA GLY A 48 -6.89 5.98 -8.86
C GLY A 48 -5.74 5.01 -8.71
N GLN A 49 -4.67 5.20 -9.50
CA GLN A 49 -3.50 4.32 -9.46
C GLN A 49 -2.25 5.01 -9.95
N ARG A 50 -1.09 4.50 -9.51
CA ARG A 50 0.21 4.95 -9.99
C ARG A 50 1.21 3.79 -9.96
N ALA A 51 2.08 3.73 -10.95
CA ALA A 51 3.22 2.82 -10.91
C ALA A 51 4.16 3.18 -9.76
N VAL A 52 4.65 2.18 -9.05
CA VAL A 52 5.68 2.31 -8.02
C VAL A 52 6.89 1.46 -8.39
N THR A 53 8.03 1.79 -7.81
CA THR A 53 9.30 1.08 -8.04
C THR A 53 9.97 0.83 -6.69
N PRO A 54 11.05 0.04 -6.61
CA PRO A 54 11.80 -0.12 -5.36
C PRO A 54 12.33 1.19 -4.74
N ALA A 55 12.39 2.29 -5.51
CA ALA A 55 12.73 3.64 -5.05
C ALA A 55 11.55 4.40 -4.42
N SER A 56 10.32 3.92 -4.62
CA SER A 56 9.11 4.43 -3.95
C SER A 56 9.02 4.00 -2.48
N PHE A 57 10.01 3.24 -1.99
CA PHE A 57 10.06 2.74 -0.62
C PHE A 57 11.38 3.08 0.06
N THR A 58 11.33 3.28 1.38
CA THR A 58 12.49 3.50 2.24
C THR A 58 12.50 2.45 3.35
N GLY A 59 13.66 1.84 3.61
CA GLY A 59 13.81 0.70 4.53
C GLY A 59 14.12 -0.61 3.81
N PRO A 60 14.08 -1.77 4.51
CA PRO A 60 13.60 -1.94 5.88
C PRO A 60 14.41 -1.18 6.95
N ALA A 61 13.77 -0.82 8.05
CA ALA A 61 14.36 -0.17 9.22
C ALA A 61 13.66 -0.65 10.50
N ASN A 62 14.15 -0.22 11.68
CA ASN A 62 13.45 -0.51 12.94
C ASN A 62 12.06 0.14 12.93
N GLY A 63 11.06 -0.59 13.42
CA GLY A 63 9.71 -0.08 13.62
C GLY A 63 9.63 1.05 14.64
N ASP A 64 8.52 1.78 14.66
CA ASP A 64 8.33 2.94 15.53
C ASP A 64 8.26 2.57 17.02
N VAL A 65 7.79 1.34 17.32
CA VAL A 65 7.69 0.81 18.69
C VAL A 65 8.42 -0.53 18.85
N SER A 66 8.23 -1.46 17.91
CA SER A 66 8.92 -2.75 17.87
C SER A 66 8.99 -3.28 16.43
N GLY A 67 9.70 -4.39 16.22
CA GLY A 67 9.82 -5.06 14.93
C GLY A 67 10.47 -4.22 13.85
N ARG A 68 10.01 -4.43 12.60
CA ARG A 68 10.60 -3.84 11.39
C ARG A 68 9.56 -3.09 10.57
N LYS A 69 9.99 -2.04 9.87
CA LYS A 69 9.13 -1.22 9.01
C LYS A 69 9.67 -1.00 7.61
N LEU A 70 8.74 -0.81 6.69
CA LEU A 70 8.97 -0.32 5.33
C LEU A 70 8.12 0.93 5.12
N THR A 71 8.77 2.05 4.84
CA THR A 71 8.07 3.29 4.51
C THR A 71 7.72 3.30 3.02
N VAL A 72 6.44 3.46 2.71
CA VAL A 72 5.97 3.83 1.37
C VAL A 72 6.11 5.34 1.24
N ASN A 73 6.98 5.80 0.36
CA ASN A 73 7.23 7.22 0.15
C ASN A 73 6.00 7.88 -0.49
N GLN A 74 5.81 9.18 -0.22
CA GLN A 74 4.71 9.96 -0.78
C GLN A 74 4.61 9.79 -2.30
N GLN A 75 3.40 9.54 -2.79
CA GLN A 75 3.10 9.46 -4.20
C GLN A 75 2.20 10.64 -4.60
N THR A 76 2.71 11.51 -5.46
CA THR A 76 2.01 12.70 -5.95
C THR A 76 1.53 12.51 -7.39
N GLY A 77 0.53 13.30 -7.80
CA GLY A 77 0.05 13.31 -9.18
C GLY A 77 -0.63 11.99 -9.58
N ILE A 78 -1.25 11.29 -8.64
CA ILE A 78 -2.01 10.07 -8.92
C ILE A 78 -3.29 10.47 -9.67
N PRO A 79 -3.50 10.01 -10.92
CA PRO A 79 -4.74 10.29 -11.64
C PRO A 79 -5.93 9.63 -10.93
N VAL A 80 -7.03 10.37 -10.81
CA VAL A 80 -8.30 9.85 -10.31
C VAL A 80 -9.16 9.47 -11.50
N ASP A 81 -9.43 8.17 -11.64
CA ASP A 81 -10.26 7.57 -12.68
C ASP A 81 -11.76 7.58 -12.30
N VAL A 82 -12.06 7.44 -11.01
CA VAL A 82 -13.43 7.34 -10.49
C VAL A 82 -13.62 8.25 -9.29
N SER A 83 -14.69 9.06 -9.31
CA SER A 83 -15.08 9.89 -8.17
C SER A 83 -15.57 9.05 -7.00
N GLY A 84 -15.27 9.46 -5.77
CA GLY A 84 -15.78 8.79 -4.57
C GLY A 84 -15.02 9.19 -3.31
N ALA A 85 -15.24 8.44 -2.22
CA ALA A 85 -14.53 8.62 -0.96
C ALA A 85 -13.36 7.63 -0.90
N ALA A 86 -12.18 8.07 -1.30
CA ALA A 86 -10.96 7.29 -1.18
C ALA A 86 -10.60 7.15 0.30
N ASP A 87 -10.49 5.92 0.79
CA ASP A 87 -10.27 5.61 2.20
C ASP A 87 -9.21 4.51 2.41
N HIS A 88 -8.75 3.84 1.36
CA HIS A 88 -7.73 2.81 1.41
C HIS A 88 -6.68 2.98 0.31
N VAL A 89 -5.51 2.40 0.54
CA VAL A 89 -4.43 2.27 -0.43
C VAL A 89 -4.00 0.81 -0.45
N ALA A 90 -3.89 0.25 -1.65
CA ALA A 90 -3.41 -1.10 -1.88
C ALA A 90 -2.10 -1.07 -2.67
N LEU A 91 -1.15 -1.91 -2.28
CA LEU A 91 0.02 -2.25 -3.08
C LEU A 91 -0.22 -3.59 -3.75
N VAL A 92 0.02 -3.64 -5.05
CA VAL A 92 -0.17 -4.85 -5.84
C VAL A 92 1.06 -5.16 -6.67
N ASP A 93 1.19 -6.45 -7.00
CA ASP A 93 2.02 -6.95 -8.08
C ASP A 93 1.08 -7.25 -9.25
N ASP A 94 1.07 -6.38 -10.26
CA ASP A 94 0.23 -6.48 -11.45
C ASP A 94 0.64 -7.67 -12.31
N GLY A 95 1.94 -7.94 -12.41
CA GLY A 95 2.50 -9.05 -13.16
C GLY A 95 2.09 -10.43 -12.62
N ALA A 96 2.05 -10.57 -11.29
CA ALA A 96 1.67 -11.82 -10.63
C ALA A 96 0.19 -11.86 -10.18
N SER A 97 -0.56 -10.76 -10.34
CA SER A 97 -1.95 -10.64 -9.85
C SER A 97 -2.09 -10.86 -8.33
N ILE A 98 -1.17 -10.29 -7.55
CA ILE A 98 -1.11 -10.45 -6.09
C ILE A 98 -1.43 -9.13 -5.39
N LEU A 99 -2.26 -9.20 -4.34
CA LEU A 99 -2.45 -8.11 -3.39
C LEU A 99 -1.40 -8.24 -2.27
N LEU A 100 -0.45 -7.31 -2.21
CA LEU A 100 0.70 -7.39 -1.31
C LEU A 100 0.41 -6.76 0.05
N ALA A 101 -0.23 -5.58 0.04
CA ALA A 101 -0.58 -4.87 1.26
C ALA A 101 -1.80 -3.99 1.03
N VAL A 102 -2.57 -3.78 2.09
CA VAL A 102 -3.66 -2.81 2.14
C VAL A 102 -3.51 -2.00 3.41
N THR A 103 -3.64 -0.69 3.31
CA THR A 103 -3.69 0.22 4.44
C THR A 103 -4.89 1.15 4.31
N SER A 104 -5.44 1.58 5.44
CA SER A 104 -6.44 2.63 5.48
C SER A 104 -5.77 4.00 5.49
N LEU A 105 -6.42 4.98 4.87
CA LEU A 105 -6.06 6.38 5.01
C LEU A 105 -6.53 6.89 6.38
N SER A 106 -5.78 7.81 6.97
CA SER A 106 -6.12 8.41 8.27
C SER A 106 -7.45 9.17 8.26
N ALA A 107 -7.87 9.66 7.10
CA ALA A 107 -9.20 10.19 6.84
C ALA A 107 -9.60 9.90 5.39
N ALA A 108 -10.88 9.60 5.19
CA ALA A 108 -11.43 9.44 3.85
C ALA A 108 -11.39 10.78 3.10
N GLN A 109 -10.92 10.76 1.85
CA GLN A 109 -10.83 11.93 1.00
C GLN A 109 -11.82 11.82 -0.16
N THR A 110 -12.65 12.85 -0.34
CA THR A 110 -13.47 12.95 -1.55
C THR A 110 -12.56 13.27 -2.75
N VAL A 111 -12.58 12.39 -3.74
CA VAL A 111 -11.85 12.54 -4.99
C VAL A 111 -12.82 12.68 -6.15
N THR A 112 -12.40 13.42 -7.18
CA THR A 112 -13.20 13.68 -8.38
C THR A 112 -12.44 13.19 -9.60
N ALA A 113 -13.09 12.41 -10.44
CA ALA A 113 -12.52 11.91 -11.68
C ALA A 113 -11.98 13.05 -12.55
N GLY A 114 -10.81 12.85 -13.15
CA GLY A 114 -10.10 13.85 -13.94
C GLY A 114 -9.17 14.78 -13.13
N ASN A 115 -9.28 14.79 -11.80
CA ASN A 115 -8.29 15.46 -10.95
C ASN A 115 -7.12 14.52 -10.63
N THR A 116 -6.09 15.10 -10.01
CA THR A 116 -4.98 14.35 -9.41
C THR A 116 -5.08 14.37 -7.89
N MET A 117 -4.57 13.33 -7.25
CA MET A 117 -4.45 13.26 -5.79
C MET A 117 -3.02 12.94 -5.35
N THR A 118 -2.78 13.10 -4.05
CA THR A 118 -1.52 12.75 -3.39
C THR A 118 -1.81 11.80 -2.25
N VAL A 119 -1.06 10.70 -2.20
CA VAL A 119 -1.03 9.79 -1.05
C VAL A 119 0.23 10.12 -0.26
N ASN A 120 0.06 10.55 0.99
CA ASN A 120 1.16 10.85 1.90
C ASN A 120 1.99 9.60 2.20
N ALA A 121 3.21 9.79 2.67
CA ALA A 121 4.03 8.67 3.12
C ALA A 121 3.35 7.94 4.29
N PHE A 122 3.49 6.63 4.31
CA PHE A 122 2.97 5.77 5.39
C PHE A 122 3.89 4.57 5.58
N ASP A 123 3.87 4.01 6.79
CA ASP A 123 4.70 2.87 7.15
C ASP A 123 3.89 1.57 7.11
N LEU A 124 4.52 0.51 6.62
CA LEU A 124 4.08 -0.88 6.76
C LEU A 124 4.97 -1.53 7.82
N GLU A 125 4.39 -1.89 8.96
CA GLU A 125 5.13 -2.47 10.08
C GLU A 125 4.78 -3.94 10.29
N ILE A 126 5.81 -4.76 10.51
CA ILE A 126 5.65 -6.10 11.06
C ILE A 126 6.15 -6.04 12.50
N THR A 127 5.21 -5.95 13.43
CA THR A 127 5.49 -5.90 14.87
C THR A 127 5.99 -7.24 15.36
N ASP A 128 6.99 -7.23 16.22
CA ASP A 128 7.46 -8.40 16.96
C ASP A 128 7.23 -8.24 18.47
N PRO A 129 7.26 -9.35 19.24
CA PRO A 129 7.19 -9.31 20.69
C PRO A 129 8.51 -8.79 21.27
N SER A 130 8.42 -7.77 22.14
CA SER A 130 9.53 -7.25 22.95
C SER A 130 9.96 -8.19 24.07
#